data_AF-A0A2G2WKN6-F1
#
_entry.id   AF-A0A2G2WKN6-F1
#
_cell.length_a   1.000
_cell.length_b   1.000
_cell.length_c   1.000
_cell.angle_alpha   90.00
_cell.angle_beta   90.00
_cell.angle_gamma   90.00
#
_symmetry.space_group_name_H-M   'P 1'
#
loop_
_entity.id
_entity.type
_entity.pdbx_description
1 polymer ?
#
loop_
_entity_poly.entity_id
_entity_poly.type
_entity_poly.pdbx_seq_one_letter_code
_entity_poly.pdbx_strand_id
1 'polypeptide(L)'
;MDEWIQNPTARTASDKILPYVDYATAPETLTKSKEVRYNLVDIVNQVITNVSNINFSPKVDPFYYNQSGPVPPILCNLFNLDLTSHNCGPAEVDLDNATQIIYARERRHRIHKKEPMYKLDGGVEVEWDKPTHEE
;
A
#
# COMPACT_ATOMS: atom_id res chain seq x y z
N MET A 1 1.00 -11.39 18.94
CA MET A 1 1.60 -10.16 18.37
C MET A 1 0.77 -8.95 18.76
N ASP A 2 -0.57 -9.02 18.63
CA ASP A 2 -1.49 -7.94 19.01
C ASP A 2 -1.36 -7.46 20.46
N GLU A 3 -1.13 -8.37 21.41
CA GLU A 3 -0.88 -8.00 22.82
C GLU A 3 0.37 -7.13 22.97
N TRP A 4 1.43 -7.40 22.21
CA TRP A 4 2.64 -6.57 22.18
C TRP A 4 2.39 -5.23 21.47
N ILE A 5 1.55 -5.19 20.44
CA ILE A 5 1.18 -3.94 19.77
C ILE A 5 0.42 -3.01 20.72
N GLN A 6 -0.47 -3.55 21.55
CA GLN A 6 -1.25 -2.78 22.53
C GLN A 6 -0.44 -2.44 23.78
N ASN A 7 0.49 -3.30 24.19
CA ASN A 7 1.27 -3.13 25.40
C ASN A 7 2.72 -3.63 25.21
N PRO A 8 3.54 -2.90 24.44
CA PRO A 8 4.88 -3.34 24.04
C PRO A 8 5.88 -3.41 25.20
N THR A 9 5.50 -2.89 26.37
CA THR A 9 6.27 -2.87 27.61
C THR A 9 5.77 -3.92 28.62
N ALA A 10 4.63 -4.56 28.39
CA ALA A 10 4.16 -5.64 29.24
C ALA A 10 4.95 -6.92 29.00
N ARG A 11 5.11 -7.70 30.07
CA ARG A 11 5.64 -9.06 29.98
C ARG A 11 4.64 -9.96 29.25
N THR A 12 4.80 -10.03 27.94
CA THR A 12 3.97 -10.86 27.07
C THR A 12 4.71 -12.13 26.67
N ALA A 13 4.00 -13.06 26.02
CA ALA A 13 4.65 -14.22 25.41
C ALA A 13 5.73 -13.83 24.37
N SER A 14 5.65 -12.62 23.81
CA SER A 14 6.61 -12.09 22.82
C SER A 14 7.97 -11.68 23.41
N ASP A 15 8.06 -11.38 24.72
CA ASP A 15 9.32 -11.10 25.43
C ASP A 15 10.28 -12.29 25.46
N LYS A 16 9.77 -13.51 25.22
CA LYS A 16 10.60 -14.72 25.10
C LYS A 16 11.38 -14.78 23.79
N ILE A 17 11.02 -13.97 22.80
CA ILE A 17 11.56 -13.99 21.43
C ILE A 17 12.26 -12.67 21.10
N LEU A 18 11.69 -11.54 21.49
CA LEU A 18 12.29 -10.21 21.27
C LEU A 18 13.02 -9.76 22.55
N PRO A 19 14.28 -9.28 22.46
CA PRO A 19 14.94 -8.72 23.63
C PRO A 19 14.12 -7.57 24.20
N TYR A 20 14.19 -7.39 25.52
CA TYR A 20 13.47 -6.33 26.23
C TYR A 20 13.79 -4.98 25.58
N VAL A 21 12.81 -4.41 24.89
CA VAL A 21 12.89 -3.05 24.37
C VAL A 21 12.80 -2.13 25.58
N ASP A 22 13.65 -1.10 25.64
CA ASP A 22 13.57 -0.18 26.76
C ASP A 22 12.25 0.60 26.75
N TYR A 23 11.90 1.15 27.91
CA TYR A 23 10.62 1.83 28.12
C TYR A 23 10.42 3.05 27.21
N ALA A 24 11.49 3.69 26.75
CA ALA A 24 11.41 4.88 25.91
C ALA A 24 11.30 4.53 24.42
N THR A 25 11.96 3.46 24.00
CA THR A 25 12.14 3.08 22.59
C THR A 25 10.85 2.54 21.99
N ALA A 26 10.09 1.71 22.70
CA ALA A 26 8.81 1.19 22.20
C ALA A 26 7.79 2.29 21.83
N PRO A 27 7.44 3.24 22.73
CA PRO A 27 6.49 4.30 22.40
C PRO A 27 7.05 5.30 21.38
N GLU A 28 8.36 5.57 21.39
CA GLU A 28 9.00 6.41 20.37
C GLU A 28 8.92 5.74 18.99
N THR A 29 9.25 4.45 18.90
CA THR A 29 9.17 3.67 17.65
C THR A 29 7.75 3.64 17.11
N LEU A 30 6.75 3.45 17.98
CA LEU A 30 5.35 3.52 17.59
C LEU A 30 5.01 4.90 17.00
N THR A 31 5.41 5.97 17.68
CA THR A 31 5.18 7.35 17.23
C THR A 31 5.85 7.60 15.88
N LYS A 32 7.12 7.20 15.72
CA LYS A 32 7.85 7.33 14.46
C LYS A 32 7.24 6.49 13.33
N SER A 33 6.74 5.30 13.63
CA SER A 33 6.05 4.48 12.63
C SER A 33 4.76 5.13 12.12
N LYS A 34 4.03 5.83 13.00
CA LYS A 34 2.83 6.60 12.61
C LYS A 34 3.21 7.80 11.75
N GLU A 35 4.24 8.55 12.12
CA GLU A 35 4.77 9.67 11.32
C GLU A 35 5.20 9.21 9.92
N VAL A 36 5.93 8.10 9.83
CA VAL A 36 6.37 7.53 8.54
C VAL A 36 5.17 7.10 7.70
N ARG A 37 4.19 6.42 8.29
CA ARG A 37 2.96 6.04 7.56
C ARG A 37 2.22 7.27 7.06
N TYR A 38 2.05 8.30 7.91
CA TYR A 38 1.41 9.55 7.54
C TYR A 38 2.11 10.21 6.34
N ASN A 39 3.42 10.41 6.44
CA ASN A 39 4.20 11.09 5.40
C ASN A 39 4.22 10.30 4.09
N LEU A 40 4.29 8.97 4.17
CA LEU A 40 4.25 8.12 2.98
C LEU A 40 2.92 8.29 2.23
N VAL A 41 1.80 8.19 2.94
CA VAL A 41 0.47 8.37 2.33
C VAL A 41 0.32 9.78 1.76
N ASP A 42 0.78 10.80 2.49
CA ASP A 42 0.72 12.19 2.03
C ASP A 42 1.51 12.41 0.73
N ILE A 43 2.75 11.94 0.66
CA ILE A 43 3.60 12.05 -0.55
C ILE A 43 2.94 11.32 -1.73
N VAL A 44 2.43 10.11 -1.52
CA VAL A 44 1.75 9.34 -2.59
C VAL A 44 0.51 10.10 -3.06
N ASN A 45 -0.27 10.66 -2.15
CA ASN A 45 -1.44 11.46 -2.51
C ASN A 45 -1.07 12.71 -3.30
N GLN A 46 0.01 13.40 -2.95
CA GLN A 46 0.50 14.54 -3.73
C GLN A 46 0.84 14.13 -5.16
N VAL A 47 1.47 12.97 -5.37
CA VAL A 47 1.76 12.45 -6.72
C VAL A 47 0.47 12.06 -7.44
N ILE A 48 -0.48 11.42 -6.76
CA ILE A 48 -1.77 11.05 -7.34
C ILE A 48 -2.51 12.31 -7.81
N THR A 49 -2.66 13.31 -6.96
CA THR A 49 -3.45 14.51 -7.29
C THR A 49 -2.77 15.43 -8.29
N ASN A 50 -1.45 15.61 -8.16
CA ASN A 50 -0.73 16.65 -8.90
C ASN A 50 0.00 16.13 -10.14
N VAL A 51 0.10 14.81 -10.31
CA VAL A 51 0.72 14.19 -11.48
C VAL A 51 -0.23 13.20 -12.11
N SER A 52 -0.69 12.20 -11.36
CA SER A 52 -1.43 11.09 -11.96
C SER A 52 -2.83 11.49 -12.44
N ASN A 53 -3.54 12.32 -11.68
CA ASN A 53 -4.91 12.71 -11.97
C ASN A 53 -5.00 14.00 -12.82
N ILE A 54 -3.87 14.65 -13.11
CA ILE A 54 -3.83 15.84 -13.96
C ILE A 54 -3.81 15.42 -15.43
N ASN A 55 -4.68 16.04 -16.22
CA ASN A 55 -4.62 15.95 -17.67
C ASN A 55 -3.64 16.99 -18.23
N PHE A 56 -2.35 16.63 -18.26
CA PHE A 56 -1.32 17.49 -18.82
C PHE A 56 -1.57 17.79 -20.30
N SER A 57 -1.02 18.90 -20.79
CA SER A 57 -1.04 19.21 -22.23
C SER A 57 -0.06 18.28 -22.97
N PRO A 58 -0.35 17.87 -24.22
CA PRO A 58 0.55 17.06 -25.06
C PRO A 58 1.95 17.63 -25.27
N LYS A 59 2.20 18.88 -24.88
CA LYS A 59 3.48 19.59 -25.02
C LYS A 59 4.36 19.50 -23.77
N VAL A 60 3.89 18.85 -22.70
CA VAL A 60 4.57 18.80 -21.40
C VAL A 60 5.11 17.39 -21.18
N ASP A 61 6.24 17.10 -21.81
CA ASP A 61 6.99 15.86 -21.58
C ASP A 61 7.81 15.96 -20.28
N PRO A 62 7.97 14.88 -19.50
CA PRO A 62 7.46 13.51 -19.72
C PRO A 62 6.08 13.26 -19.07
N PHE A 63 5.35 14.32 -18.67
CA PHE A 63 4.15 14.20 -17.83
C PHE A 63 2.87 13.91 -18.63
N TYR A 64 2.88 14.07 -19.95
CA TYR A 64 1.76 13.74 -20.80
C TYR A 64 1.73 12.24 -21.18
N TYR A 65 0.60 11.59 -20.91
CA TYR A 65 0.32 10.23 -21.37
C TYR A 65 -1.20 10.01 -21.52
N ASN A 66 -1.59 9.12 -22.44
CA ASN A 66 -3.00 8.85 -22.73
C ASN A 66 -3.60 7.91 -21.68
N GLN A 67 -4.33 8.48 -20.71
CA GLN A 67 -4.97 7.73 -19.63
C GLN A 67 -6.27 7.07 -20.10
N SER A 68 -6.18 5.80 -20.50
CA SER A 68 -7.34 4.99 -20.88
C SER A 68 -7.94 4.28 -19.65
N GLY A 69 -8.44 5.04 -18.68
CA GLY A 69 -9.02 4.48 -17.46
C GLY A 69 -9.51 5.54 -16.50
N PRO A 70 -10.32 5.15 -15.50
CA PRO A 70 -10.67 6.07 -14.43
C PRO A 70 -9.44 6.41 -13.59
N VAL A 71 -9.38 7.65 -13.11
CA VAL A 71 -8.26 8.14 -12.29
C VAL A 71 -8.05 7.28 -11.03
N PRO A 72 -6.79 7.04 -10.64
CA PRO A 72 -6.48 6.44 -9.34
C PRO A 72 -7.17 7.17 -8.18
N PRO A 73 -7.77 6.45 -7.22
CA PRO A 73 -8.28 7.05 -6.01
C PRO A 73 -7.13 7.52 -5.12
N ILE A 74 -7.38 8.51 -4.26
CA ILE A 74 -6.44 8.89 -3.22
C ILE A 74 -6.39 7.82 -2.13
N LEU A 75 -5.23 7.69 -1.51
CA LEU A 75 -5.03 6.84 -0.35
C LEU A 75 -5.54 7.53 0.90
N CYS A 76 -6.12 6.75 1.80
CA CYS A 76 -6.54 7.25 3.10
C CYS A 76 -5.35 7.35 4.04
N ASN A 77 -5.24 8.50 4.70
CA ASN A 77 -4.37 8.62 5.87
C ASN A 77 -5.15 8.25 7.13
N LEU A 78 -4.68 7.21 7.82
CA LEU A 78 -5.28 6.76 9.09
C LEU A 78 -4.91 7.64 10.28
N PHE A 79 -4.00 8.61 10.07
CA PHE A 79 -3.56 9.55 11.08
C PHE A 79 -3.74 11.00 10.60
N ASN A 80 -4.07 11.89 11.52
CA ASN A 80 -3.95 13.33 11.33
C ASN A 80 -2.49 13.77 11.51
N LEU A 81 -2.19 15.04 11.21
CA LEU A 81 -0.85 15.63 11.41
C LEU A 81 -0.38 15.55 12.87
N ASP A 82 -1.30 15.58 13.84
CA ASP A 82 -1.03 15.42 15.27
C ASP A 82 -0.97 13.94 15.72
N LEU A 83 -0.97 13.01 14.77
CA LEU A 83 -0.92 11.55 14.95
C LEU A 83 -2.14 10.94 15.66
N THR A 84 -3.23 11.70 15.80
CA THR A 84 -4.53 11.17 16.22
C THR A 84 -5.13 10.31 15.12
N SER A 85 -5.92 9.30 15.49
CA SER A 85 -6.58 8.41 14.53
C SER A 85 -7.63 9.16 13.71
N HIS A 86 -7.66 8.88 12.41
CA HIS A 86 -8.60 9.45 11.44
C HIS A 86 -9.36 8.33 10.72
N ASN A 87 -10.65 8.58 10.43
CA ASN A 87 -11.49 7.65 9.68
C ASN A 87 -11.61 8.12 8.23
N CYS A 88 -11.35 7.21 7.30
CA CYS A 88 -11.36 7.47 5.87
C CYS A 88 -12.75 7.82 5.34
N GLY A 89 -12.79 8.69 4.33
CA GLY A 89 -13.97 8.93 3.52
C GLY A 89 -14.29 7.79 2.56
N PRO A 90 -15.52 7.71 2.02
CA PRO A 90 -15.96 6.63 1.12
C PRO A 90 -15.25 6.59 -0.24
N ALA A 91 -14.55 7.66 -0.61
CA ALA A 91 -13.78 7.76 -1.86
C ALA A 91 -12.28 7.50 -1.66
N GLU A 92 -11.84 7.31 -0.43
CA GLU A 92 -10.45 7.05 -0.07
C GLU A 92 -10.22 5.56 0.07
N VAL A 93 -8.99 5.14 -0.21
CA VAL A 93 -8.61 3.72 -0.15
C VAL A 93 -7.50 3.52 0.85
N ASP A 94 -7.69 2.61 1.79
CA ASP A 94 -6.61 2.21 2.69
C ASP A 94 -5.45 1.61 1.90
N LEU A 95 -4.22 1.96 2.30
CA LEU A 95 -2.99 1.51 1.67
C LEU A 95 -2.93 -0.03 1.61
N ASP A 96 -3.37 -0.71 2.67
CA ASP A 96 -3.34 -2.17 2.77
C ASP A 96 -4.28 -2.86 1.75
N ASN A 97 -5.35 -2.16 1.33
CA ASN A 97 -6.35 -2.67 0.39
C ASN A 97 -6.26 -2.07 -1.02
N ALA A 98 -5.36 -1.11 -1.24
CA ALA A 98 -5.25 -0.34 -2.48
C ALA A 98 -5.11 -1.24 -3.72
N THR A 99 -4.22 -2.23 -3.64
CA THR A 99 -3.96 -3.18 -4.71
C THR A 99 -5.22 -3.97 -5.11
N GLN A 100 -6.00 -4.43 -4.13
CA GLN A 100 -7.21 -5.22 -4.40
C GLN A 100 -8.31 -4.38 -5.05
N ILE A 101 -8.49 -3.12 -4.60
CA ILE A 101 -9.48 -2.21 -5.16
C ILE A 101 -9.15 -1.84 -6.61
N ILE A 102 -7.87 -1.62 -6.93
CA ILE A 102 -7.42 -1.35 -8.30
C ILE A 102 -7.80 -2.52 -9.22
N TYR A 103 -7.41 -3.75 -8.85
CA TYR A 103 -7.74 -4.93 -9.66
C TYR A 103 -9.26 -5.18 -9.77
N ALA A 104 -10.02 -4.96 -8.70
CA ALA A 104 -11.47 -5.11 -8.72
C ALA A 104 -12.15 -4.08 -9.63
N ARG A 105 -11.64 -2.85 -9.68
CA ARG A 105 -12.15 -1.78 -10.55
C ARG A 105 -11.88 -2.08 -12.03
N GLU A 106 -10.68 -2.54 -12.36
CA GLU A 106 -10.34 -2.96 -13.72
C GLU A 106 -11.23 -4.11 -14.21
N ARG A 107 -11.43 -5.15 -13.37
CA ARG A 107 -12.32 -6.27 -13.71
C ARG A 107 -13.77 -5.81 -13.91
N ARG A 108 -14.30 -4.96 -13.03
CA ARG A 108 -15.66 -4.42 -13.20
C ARG A 108 -15.80 -3.61 -14.48
N HIS A 109 -14.80 -2.80 -14.83
CA HIS A 109 -14.81 -2.02 -16.06
C HIS A 109 -14.81 -2.93 -17.31
N ARG A 110 -13.99 -3.99 -17.33
CA ARG A 110 -13.95 -4.95 -18.45
C ARG A 110 -15.25 -5.76 -18.60
N ILE A 111 -15.89 -6.16 -17.49
CA ILE A 111 -17.20 -6.84 -17.52
C ILE A 111 -18.26 -5.94 -18.15
N HIS A 112 -18.30 -4.65 -17.80
CA HIS A 112 -19.26 -3.70 -18.38
C HIS A 112 -18.98 -3.39 -19.85
N LYS A 113 -17.71 -3.48 -20.28
CA LYS A 113 -17.28 -3.19 -21.66
C LYS A 113 -17.37 -4.41 -22.60
N LYS A 114 -17.74 -5.60 -22.10
CA LYS A 114 -17.72 -6.89 -22.84
C LYS A 114 -16.41 -7.14 -23.60
N GLU A 115 -15.28 -6.66 -23.09
CA GLU A 115 -13.97 -6.99 -23.67
C GLU A 115 -13.60 -8.41 -23.21
N PRO A 116 -13.30 -9.35 -24.14
CA PRO A 116 -12.94 -10.70 -23.76
C PRO A 116 -11.63 -10.69 -22.97
N MET A 117 -11.63 -11.41 -21.85
CA MET A 117 -10.43 -11.73 -21.10
C MET A 117 -9.54 -12.54 -22.04
N TYR A 118 -8.48 -11.96 -22.59
CA TYR A 118 -7.40 -12.77 -23.15
C TYR A 118 -6.93 -13.64 -21.99
N LYS A 119 -7.13 -14.96 -22.14
CA LYS A 119 -6.46 -15.93 -21.29
C LYS A 119 -4.99 -15.55 -21.32
N LEU A 120 -4.36 -15.50 -20.15
CA LEU A 120 -2.91 -15.63 -20.09
C LEU A 120 -2.62 -17.04 -20.57
N ASP A 121 -2.57 -17.24 -21.89
CA ASP A 121 -2.05 -18.45 -22.51
C ASP A 121 -0.54 -18.40 -22.30
N GLY A 122 -0.06 -19.24 -21.40
CA GLY A 122 1.35 -19.37 -21.09
C GLY A 122 1.57 -19.65 -19.62
N GLY A 123 1.28 -20.88 -19.21
CA GLY A 123 1.98 -21.44 -18.06
C GLY A 123 3.46 -21.47 -18.39
N VAL A 124 4.22 -20.58 -17.75
CA VAL A 124 5.63 -20.84 -17.48
C VAL A 124 5.64 -21.43 -16.08
N GLU A 125 5.68 -22.77 -16.01
CA GLU A 125 6.26 -23.42 -14.84
C GLU A 125 7.69 -22.89 -14.73
N VAL A 126 7.93 -22.09 -13.70
CA VAL A 126 9.30 -21.76 -13.30
C VAL A 126 9.82 -23.03 -12.63
N GLU A 127 10.58 -23.82 -13.39
CA GLU A 127 11.39 -24.91 -12.87
C GLU A 127 12.36 -24.30 -11.86
N TRP A 128 12.13 -24.57 -10.57
CA TRP A 128 13.11 -24.28 -9.54
C TRP A 128 14.25 -25.28 -9.72
N ASP A 129 15.39 -24.79 -10.24
CA ASP A 129 16.63 -25.56 -10.30
C ASP A 129 16.85 -26.25 -8.95
N LYS A 130 16.87 -27.58 -8.97
CA LYS A 130 17.26 -28.39 -7.81
C LYS A 130 18.71 -28.03 -7.45
N PRO A 131 19.05 -27.89 -6.17
CA PRO A 131 20.44 -27.82 -5.77
C PRO A 131 21.09 -29.17 -6.09
N THR A 132 22.06 -29.17 -7.01
CA THR A 132 23.01 -30.26 -7.16
C THR A 132 23.81 -30.37 -5.86
N HIS A 133 23.56 -31.45 -5.12
CA HIS A 133 24.46 -31.96 -4.12
C HIS A 133 25.67 -32.52 -4.87
N GLU A 134 26.81 -31.84 -4.80
CA GLU A 134 28.12 -32.46 -5.07
C GLU A 134 28.80 -32.71 -3.73
N GLU A 135 29.39 -33.91 -3.63
CA GLU A 135 30.09 -34.51 -2.48
C GLU A 135 31.29 -33.68 -1.98
#